data_AF-B9JIC8-F1
#
_entry.id   AF-B9JIC8-F1
#
_cell.length_a   1.000
_cell.length_b   1.000
_cell.length_c   1.000
_cell.angle_alpha   90.00
_cell.angle_beta   90.00
_cell.angle_gamma   90.00
#
_symmetry.space_group_name_H-M   'P 1'
#
loop_
_entity.id
_entity.type
_entity.pdbx_description
1 polymer ?
#
loop_
_entity_poly.entity_id
_entity_poly.type
_entity_poly.pdbx_seq_one_letter_code
_entity_poly.pdbx_strand_id
1 'polypeptide(L)'
;MEAVMAINVNNREADALTRKFAHMAGVSISDAIVIAMKEAIAKRSDAETPHQTAMRLREKHGIALNNQTQKPLPRDVFDAMWDES
;
A
#
# COMPACT_ATOMS: atom_id res chain seq x y z
N MET A 1 -14.88 -16.34 14.67
CA MET A 1 -16.00 -15.60 14.04
C MET A 1 -15.63 -14.13 14.15
N GLU A 2 -15.03 -13.55 13.11
CA GLU A 2 -14.67 -12.13 13.17
C GLU A 2 -15.94 -11.28 13.18
N ALA A 3 -15.99 -10.29 14.07
CA ALA A 3 -17.10 -9.38 14.17
C ALA A 3 -17.14 -8.51 12.91
N VAL A 4 -18.19 -8.65 12.09
CA VAL A 4 -18.41 -7.78 10.95
C VAL A 4 -18.76 -6.39 11.48
N MET A 5 -17.76 -5.50 11.52
CA MET A 5 -17.97 -4.11 11.90
C MET A 5 -18.73 -3.39 10.79
N ALA A 6 -19.91 -2.86 11.12
CA ALA A 6 -20.69 -2.05 10.19
C ALA A 6 -20.00 -0.69 9.99
N ILE A 7 -19.80 -0.31 8.72
CA ILE A 7 -19.32 1.02 8.34
C ILE A 7 -20.54 1.84 7.93
N ASN A 8 -20.80 2.94 8.65
CA ASN A 8 -21.88 3.86 8.33
C ASN A 8 -21.37 5.04 7.50
N VAL A 9 -22.01 5.31 6.36
CA VAL A 9 -21.69 6.43 5.48
C VAL A 9 -22.84 7.45 5.55
N ASN A 10 -22.63 8.52 6.32
CA ASN A 10 -23.61 9.59 6.50
C ASN A 10 -23.46 10.74 5.49
N ASN A 11 -22.38 10.76 4.71
CA ASN A 11 -22.17 11.71 3.64
C ASN A 11 -22.89 11.24 2.36
N ARG A 12 -23.79 12.07 1.83
CA ARG A 12 -24.63 11.74 0.67
C ARG A 12 -23.83 11.49 -0.61
N GLU A 13 -22.74 12.23 -0.83
CA GLU A 13 -21.88 12.06 -1.99
C GLU A 13 -21.12 10.73 -1.91
N ALA A 14 -20.56 10.42 -0.74
CA ALA A 14 -19.85 9.17 -0.51
C ALA A 14 -20.77 7.95 -0.66
N ASP A 15 -22.02 8.01 -0.17
CA ASP A 15 -23.01 6.94 -0.38
C ASP A 15 -23.33 6.76 -1.87
N ALA A 16 -23.57 7.85 -2.60
CA ALA A 16 -23.86 7.79 -4.03
C ALA A 16 -22.69 7.20 -4.85
N LEU A 17 -21.46 7.62 -4.55
CA LEU A 17 -20.25 7.08 -5.18
C LEU A 17 -20.06 5.59 -4.87
N THR A 18 -20.25 5.20 -3.60
CA THR A 18 -20.11 3.80 -3.17
C THR A 18 -21.14 2.91 -3.85
N ARG A 19 -22.42 3.34 -3.92
CA ARG A 19 -23.47 2.60 -4.62
C ARG A 19 -23.17 2.45 -6.11
N LYS A 20 -22.71 3.52 -6.76
CA LYS A 20 -22.32 3.48 -8.17
C LYS A 20 -21.18 2.48 -8.38
N PHE A 21 -20.16 2.52 -7.53
CA PHE A 21 -19.03 1.60 -7.64
C PHE A 21 -19.42 0.15 -7.36
N ALA A 22 -20.21 -0.10 -6.31
CA ALA A 22 -20.75 -1.42 -5.99
C ALA A 22 -21.53 -2.03 -7.17
N HIS A 23 -22.36 -1.22 -7.83
CA HIS A 23 -23.10 -1.64 -9.01
C HIS A 23 -22.18 -1.97 -10.19
N MET A 24 -21.17 -1.13 -10.45
CA MET A 24 -20.20 -1.36 -11.52
C MET A 24 -19.34 -2.60 -11.29
N ALA A 25 -18.92 -2.84 -10.05
CA ALA A 25 -18.05 -3.95 -9.68
C ALA A 25 -18.83 -5.25 -9.37
N GLY A 26 -20.16 -5.19 -9.25
CA GLY A 26 -21.00 -6.35 -8.94
C GLY A 26 -20.80 -6.89 -7.52
N VAL A 27 -20.46 -6.02 -6.56
CA VAL A 27 -20.12 -6.40 -5.17
C VAL A 27 -21.05 -5.72 -4.16
N SER A 28 -20.98 -6.14 -2.89
CA SER A 28 -21.71 -5.47 -1.81
C SER A 28 -21.21 -4.04 -1.58
N ILE A 29 -22.03 -3.19 -0.96
CA ILE A 29 -21.62 -1.81 -0.60
C ILE A 29 -20.38 -1.83 0.31
N SER A 30 -20.32 -2.74 1.28
CA SER A 30 -19.17 -2.88 2.19
C SER A 30 -17.90 -3.29 1.43
N ASP A 31 -18.01 -4.25 0.51
CA ASP A 31 -16.88 -4.68 -0.31
C ASP A 31 -16.39 -3.56 -1.24
N ALA A 32 -17.33 -2.81 -1.83
CA ALA A 32 -17.04 -1.66 -2.67
C ALA A 32 -16.19 -0.61 -1.93
N ILE A 33 -16.50 -0.33 -0.66
CA ILE A 33 -15.68 0.57 0.18
C ILE A 33 -14.25 0.03 0.34
N VAL A 34 -14.12 -1.26 0.69
CA VAL A 34 -12.81 -1.88 0.92
C VAL A 34 -11.97 -1.88 -0.36
N ILE A 35 -12.57 -2.25 -1.50
CA ILE A 35 -11.90 -2.25 -2.80
C ILE A 35 -11.45 -0.83 -3.17
N ALA A 36 -12.37 0.14 -3.13
CA ALA A 36 -12.05 1.52 -3.48
C ALA A 36 -10.92 2.10 -2.63
N MET A 37 -10.91 1.80 -1.32
CA MET A 37 -9.84 2.25 -0.42
C MET A 37 -8.50 1.57 -0.72
N LYS A 38 -8.49 0.25 -0.98
CA LYS A 38 -7.26 -0.48 -1.37
C LYS A 38 -6.68 0.10 -2.66
N GLU A 39 -7.50 0.30 -3.68
CA GLU A 39 -7.08 0.86 -4.96
C GLU A 39 -6.62 2.32 -4.81
N ALA A 40 -7.32 3.12 -4.01
CA ALA A 40 -6.94 4.51 -3.77
C ALA A 40 -5.61 4.65 -3.00
N ILE A 41 -5.29 3.70 -2.12
CA ILE A 41 -3.99 3.60 -1.46
C ILE A 41 -2.94 3.14 -2.47
N ALA A 42 -3.19 2.04 -3.19
CA ALA A 42 -2.28 1.51 -4.19
C ALA A 42 -1.92 2.57 -5.25
N LYS A 43 -2.91 3.29 -5.78
CA LYS A 43 -2.70 4.37 -6.75
C LYS A 43 -1.80 5.50 -6.21
N ARG A 44 -1.86 5.78 -4.89
CA ARG A 44 -0.96 6.76 -4.24
C ARG A 44 0.42 6.18 -3.99
N SER A 45 0.51 4.89 -3.68
CA SER A 45 1.78 4.17 -3.56
C SER A 45 2.47 3.97 -4.91
N ASP A 46 1.75 3.79 -6.01
CA ASP A 46 2.33 3.65 -7.35
C ASP A 46 2.78 5.01 -7.93
N ALA A 47 2.18 6.11 -7.45
CA ALA A 47 2.66 7.45 -7.71
C ALA A 47 3.92 7.81 -6.88
N GLU A 48 4.31 6.96 -5.93
CA GLU A 48 5.52 7.10 -5.14
C GLU A 48 6.74 6.77 -6.01
N THR A 49 7.65 7.74 -6.17
CA THR A 49 8.90 7.47 -6.90
C THR A 49 9.72 6.40 -6.17
N PRO A 50 10.59 5.63 -6.86
CA PRO A 50 11.44 4.62 -6.22
C PRO A 50 12.21 5.16 -5.00
N HIS A 51 12.62 6.43 -5.05
CA HIS A 51 13.28 7.11 -3.93
C HIS A 51 12.36 7.31 -2.72
N GLN A 52 11.14 7.79 -2.94
CA GLN A 52 10.15 7.98 -1.88
C GLN A 52 9.75 6.64 -1.26
N THR A 53 9.55 5.60 -2.08
CA THR A 53 9.27 4.24 -1.62
C THR A 53 10.40 3.70 -0.75
N ALA A 54 11.65 3.88 -1.18
CA ALA A 54 12.81 3.51 -0.39
C ALA A 54 12.88 4.28 0.94
N MET A 55 12.52 5.57 0.96
CA MET A 55 12.47 6.39 2.17
C MET A 55 11.41 5.89 3.15
N ARG A 56 10.18 5.64 2.68
CA ARG A 56 9.07 5.11 3.50
C ARG A 56 9.40 3.73 4.08
N LEU A 57 10.02 2.86 3.28
CA LEU A 57 10.45 1.53 3.76
C LEU A 57 11.55 1.65 4.82
N ARG A 58 12.52 2.54 4.62
CA ARG A 58 13.57 2.82 5.62
C ARG A 58 12.98 3.31 6.93
N GLU A 59 12.05 4.26 6.90
CA GLU A 59 11.35 4.75 8.10
C GLU A 59 10.58 3.63 8.81
N LYS A 60 9.80 2.82 8.06
CA LYS A 60 9.05 1.68 8.61
C LYS A 60 9.95 0.68 9.35
N HIS A 61 11.17 0.48 8.86
CA HIS A 61 12.14 -0.47 9.42
C HIS A 61 13.17 0.20 10.36
N GLY A 62 13.04 1.50 10.63
CA GLY A 62 13.99 2.24 11.49
C GLY A 62 15.40 2.37 10.91
N ILE A 63 15.57 2.28 9.58
CA ILE A 63 16.86 2.31 8.90
C ILE A 63 17.23 3.77 8.59
N ALA A 64 18.28 4.28 9.25
CA ALA A 64 18.83 5.60 8.94
C ALA A 64 19.96 5.49 7.91
N LEU A 65 19.95 6.36 6.90
CA LEU A 65 21.08 6.50 5.98
C LEU A 65 22.20 7.32 6.63
N ASN A 66 23.32 6.67 6.91
CA ASN A 66 24.60 7.29 7.24
C ASN A 66 25.65 7.02 6.14
N ASN A 67 26.82 7.64 6.24
CA ASN A 67 27.91 7.52 5.27
C ASN A 67 28.41 6.09 5.03
N GLN A 68 28.14 5.15 5.95
CA GLN A 68 28.49 3.74 5.77
C GLN A 68 27.39 2.98 5.01
N THR A 69 26.12 3.24 5.31
CA THR A 69 24.96 2.60 4.63
C THR A 69 24.73 3.08 3.20
N GLN A 70 25.35 4.20 2.79
CA GLN A 70 25.32 4.69 1.41
C GLN A 70 26.44 4.08 0.53
N LYS A 71 27.34 3.29 1.12
CA LYS A 71 28.37 2.61 0.33
C LYS A 71 27.75 1.41 -0.39
N PRO A 72 28.12 1.18 -1.66
CA PRO A 72 27.75 -0.05 -2.34
C PRO A 72 28.18 -1.26 -1.52
N LEU A 73 27.36 -2.32 -1.54
CA LEU A 73 27.74 -3.60 -0.98
C LEU A 73 28.98 -4.13 -1.71
N PRO A 74 29.92 -4.76 -0.98
CA PRO A 74 30.97 -5.55 -1.61
C PRO A 74 30.35 -6.60 -2.53
N ARG A 75 30.97 -6.82 -3.70
CA ARG A 75 30.44 -7.72 -4.73
C ARG A 75 30.18 -9.13 -4.19
N ASP A 76 31.12 -9.65 -3.42
CA ASP A 76 31.05 -11.01 -2.85
C ASP A 76 29.83 -11.18 -1.93
N VAL A 77 29.44 -10.12 -1.21
CA VAL A 77 28.24 -10.12 -0.34
C VAL A 77 26.97 -10.04 -1.19
N PHE A 78 26.99 -9.24 -2.26
CA PHE A 78 25.85 -9.12 -3.17
C PHE A 78 25.56 -10.43 -3.90
N ASP A 79 26.60 -11.08 -4.43
CA ASP A 79 26.48 -12.33 -5.19
C ASP A 79 25.94 -13.45 -4.28
N ALA A 80 26.41 -13.55 -3.03
CA ALA A 80 25.93 -14.53 -2.04
C ALA A 80 24.43 -14.39 -1.68
N MET A 81 23.86 -13.17 -1.73
CA MET A 81 22.43 -12.96 -1.46
C MET A 81 21.53 -13.45 -2.61
N TRP A 82 22.10 -13.69 -3.80
CA TRP A 82 21.35 -14.06 -5.00
C TRP A 82 21.54 -15.53 -5.40
N ASP A 83 22.59 -16.19 -4.90
CA ASP A 83 22.85 -17.62 -5.10
C ASP A 83 21.94 -18.55 -4.25
N GLU A 84 21.15 -18.00 -3.33
CA GLU A 84 20.18 -18.76 -2.50
C GLU A 84 18.74 -18.82 -3.06
N SER A 85 18.48 -18.38 -4.31
CA SER A 85 17.14 -18.37 -4.93
C SER A 85 16.83 -19.55 -5.86
#